data_AF-A0A950TWJ0-F1
#
_entry.id   AF-A0A950TWJ0-F1
#
_cell.length_a   1.000
_cell.length_b   1.000
_cell.length_c   1.000
_cell.angle_alpha   90.00
_cell.angle_beta   90.00
_cell.angle_gamma   90.00
#
_symmetry.space_group_name_H-M   'P 1'
#
loop_
_entity.id
_entity.type
_entity.pdbx_description
1 polymer ?
#
loop_
_entity_poly.entity_id
_entity_poly.type
_entity_poly.pdbx_seq_one_letter_code
_entity_poly.pdbx_strand_id
1 'polypeptide(L)' 'MAVSERMMRHLHDAEGGAHRTQQATFLPDPEPRPPTFTIISVDDHLIEPANVFEGRVPDAFADRAPHVVTL' A
#
# COMPACT_ATOMS: atom_id res chain seq x y z
N MET A 1 29.80 17.36 -11.07
CA MET A 1 29.35 16.84 -9.75
C MET A 1 28.06 17.54 -9.31
N ALA A 2 26.91 17.28 -9.95
CA ALA A 2 25.65 17.97 -9.62
C ALA A 2 24.39 17.08 -9.74
N VAL A 3 24.56 15.75 -9.73
CA VAL A 3 23.44 14.80 -9.85
C VAL A 3 23.01 14.27 -8.47
N SER A 4 23.87 14.39 -7.45
CA SER A 4 23.65 13.74 -6.14
C SER A 4 22.71 14.53 -5.20
N GLU A 5 22.60 15.85 -5.34
CA GLU A 5 21.71 16.66 -4.47
C GLU A 5 20.23 16.66 -4.89
N ARG A 6 19.90 16.23 -6.12
CA ARG A 6 18.52 16.21 -6.61
C ARG A 6 17.76 14.95 -6.21
N MET A 7 18.47 13.87 -5.86
CA MET A 7 17.87 12.59 -5.49
C MET A 7 17.53 12.49 -3.98
N MET A 8 18.20 13.27 -3.13
CA MET A 8 18.01 13.23 -1.67
C MET A 8 16.99 14.26 -1.12
N ARG A 9 16.23 14.95 -1.99
CA ARG A 9 15.18 15.92 -1.56
C ARG A 9 13.75 15.38 -1.70
N HIS A 10 13.56 14.07 -1.77
CA HIS A 10 12.20 13.47 -1.81
C HIS A 10 11.88 12.59 -0.61
N LEU A 11 12.74 12.58 0.42
CA LEU A 11 12.51 11.76 1.62
C LEU A 11 12.12 12.57 2.86
N HIS A 12 11.99 13.90 2.81
CA HIS A 12 11.84 14.71 4.04
C HIS A 12 10.65 15.68 4.13
N ASP A 13 9.66 15.63 3.24
CA ASP A 13 8.49 16.52 3.38
C ASP A 13 7.23 15.70 3.67
N ALA A 14 7.20 15.12 4.87
CA ALA A 14 6.02 14.55 5.50
C ALA A 14 5.33 15.61 6.38
N GLU A 15 4.79 16.66 5.77
CA GLU A 15 3.91 17.63 6.46
C GLU A 15 2.79 18.02 5.50
N GLY A 16 1.54 17.98 5.98
CA GLY A 16 0.31 17.96 5.20
C GLY A 16 0.23 18.97 4.04
N GLY A 17 0.31 18.46 2.81
CA GLY A 17 0.08 19.22 1.59
C GLY A 17 -1.27 18.87 0.98
N ALA A 18 -2.14 19.87 0.82
CA ALA A 18 -3.39 19.74 0.07
C ALA A 18 -3.16 18.96 -1.23
N HIS A 19 -3.92 17.89 -1.45
CA HIS A 19 -3.86 17.07 -2.66
C HIS A 19 -4.19 17.93 -3.88
N ARG A 20 -3.15 18.55 -4.47
CA ARG A 20 -3.25 19.11 -5.82
C ARG A 20 -3.57 17.93 -6.72
N THR A 21 -4.77 17.91 -7.28
CA THR A 21 -5.19 17.00 -8.35
C THR A 21 -4.41 17.34 -9.61
N GLN A 22 -3.11 17.05 -9.61
CA GLN A 22 -2.36 16.94 -10.84
C GLN A 22 -2.88 15.68 -11.54
N GLN A 23 -3.62 15.86 -12.64
CA GLN A 23 -3.95 14.74 -13.52
C GLN A 23 -2.64 14.11 -13.98
N ALA A 24 -2.33 12.93 -13.45
CA ALA A 24 -1.21 12.14 -13.91
C ALA A 24 -1.52 11.66 -15.34
N THR A 25 -0.71 12.07 -16.31
CA THR A 25 -0.75 11.47 -17.66
C THR A 25 0.07 10.19 -17.62
N PHE A 26 -0.61 9.05 -17.65
CA PHE A 26 0.06 7.75 -17.67
C PHE A 26 0.52 7.38 -19.09
N LEU A 27 1.63 6.64 -19.17
CA LEU A 27 1.99 5.93 -20.38
C LEU A 27 1.02 4.76 -20.61
N PRO A 28 0.81 4.32 -21.86
CA PRO A 28 0.08 3.09 -22.12
C PRO A 28 0.80 1.90 -21.50
N ASP A 29 0.03 0.88 -21.10
CA ASP A 29 0.58 -0.38 -20.65
C ASP A 29 1.45 -1.01 -21.75
N PRO A 30 2.57 -1.66 -21.40
CA PRO A 30 3.39 -2.37 -22.37
C PRO A 30 2.68 -3.62 -22.90
N GLU A 31 3.03 -4.03 -24.11
CA GLU A 31 2.59 -5.33 -24.66
C GLU A 31 3.01 -6.48 -23.72
N PRO A 32 2.10 -7.44 -23.41
CA PRO A 32 2.41 -8.60 -22.61
C PRO A 32 3.58 -9.40 -23.20
N ARG A 33 4.50 -9.85 -22.34
CA ARG A 33 5.68 -10.63 -22.77
C ARG A 33 6.01 -11.74 -21.77
N PRO A 34 6.56 -12.88 -22.22
CA PRO A 34 6.98 -13.94 -21.33
C PRO A 34 8.03 -13.44 -20.31
N PRO A 35 7.91 -13.80 -19.03
CA PRO A 35 8.92 -13.43 -18.03
C PRO A 35 10.22 -14.18 -18.30
N THR A 36 11.36 -13.48 -18.19
CA THR A 36 12.69 -14.07 -18.36
C THR A 36 13.27 -14.59 -17.04
N PHE A 37 12.77 -14.10 -15.92
CA PHE A 37 13.22 -14.43 -14.57
C PHE A 37 12.03 -14.67 -13.66
N THR A 38 12.21 -15.53 -12.66
CA THR A 38 11.27 -15.63 -11.55
C THR A 38 11.38 -14.38 -10.71
N ILE A 39 10.26 -13.68 -10.54
CA ILE A 39 10.13 -12.57 -9.62
C ILE A 39 9.58 -13.13 -8.31
N ILE A 40 10.22 -12.82 -7.19
CA ILE A 40 9.74 -13.17 -5.86
C ILE A 40 9.03 -11.94 -5.31
N SER A 41 7.72 -12.05 -5.10
CA SER A 41 6.97 -11.03 -4.36
C SER A 41 7.41 -11.07 -2.90
N VAL A 42 7.72 -9.90 -2.35
CA VAL A 42 8.10 -9.74 -0.94
C VAL A 42 6.93 -9.29 -0.07
N ASP A 43 5.76 -9.03 -0.68
CA ASP A 43 4.66 -8.35 0.00
C ASP A 43 3.27 -8.77 -0.53
N ASP A 44 3.05 -10.08 -0.59
CA ASP A 44 1.71 -10.60 -0.89
C ASP A 44 0.82 -10.51 0.35
N HIS A 45 -0.37 -9.98 0.16
CA HIS A 45 -1.41 -9.92 1.19
C HIS A 45 -2.58 -10.83 0.82
N LEU A 46 -3.27 -11.34 1.84
CA LEU A 46 -4.52 -12.09 1.67
C LEU A 46 -5.69 -11.27 2.21
N ILE A 47 -6.91 -11.67 1.83
CA ILE A 47 -8.14 -11.11 2.41
C ILE A 47 -8.73 -12.15 3.35
N GLU A 48 -8.80 -11.82 4.64
CA GLU A 48 -9.35 -12.69 5.67
C GLU A 48 -10.88 -12.74 5.65
N PRO A 49 -11.49 -13.83 6.16
CA PRO A 49 -12.90 -13.84 6.53
C PRO A 49 -13.23 -12.75 7.55
N ALA A 50 -14.44 -12.19 7.48
CA ALA A 50 -14.87 -11.10 8.35
C ALA A 50 -14.80 -11.42 9.85
N ASN A 51 -14.87 -12.70 10.21
CA ASN A 51 -14.88 -13.20 11.59
C ASN A 51 -13.52 -13.70 12.09
N VAL A 52 -12.41 -13.39 11.40
CA VAL A 52 -11.09 -13.93 11.76
C VAL A 52 -10.65 -13.58 13.19
N PHE A 53 -11.18 -12.51 13.77
CA PHE A 53 -10.84 -12.05 15.12
C PHE A 53 -11.77 -12.58 16.24
N GLU A 54 -12.92 -13.17 15.89
CA GLU A 54 -13.90 -13.65 16.88
C GLU A 54 -13.31 -14.77 17.76
N GLY A 55 -13.35 -14.58 19.09
CA GLY A 55 -12.82 -15.55 20.06
C GLY A 55 -11.31 -15.72 20.04
N ARG A 56 -10.57 -14.89 19.29
CA ARG A 56 -9.09 -14.92 19.19
C ARG A 56 -8.41 -13.72 19.83
N VAL A 57 -9.17 -12.66 20.09
CA VAL A 57 -8.72 -11.48 20.83
C VAL A 57 -9.05 -11.69 22.32
N PRO A 58 -8.17 -11.30 23.27
CA PRO A 58 -8.48 -11.39 24.69
C PRO A 58 -9.79 -10.65 25.01
N ASP A 59 -10.61 -11.22 25.89
CA ASP A 59 -11.97 -10.74 26.17
C ASP A 59 -12.05 -9.25 26.50
N ALA A 60 -11.07 -8.71 27.23
CA ALA A 60 -10.98 -7.29 27.57
C ALA A 60 -10.88 -6.34 26.36
N PHE A 61 -10.60 -6.86 25.17
CA PHE A 61 -10.47 -6.11 23.92
C PHE A 61 -11.47 -6.56 22.84
N ALA A 62 -12.40 -7.47 23.13
CA ALA A 62 -13.32 -8.04 22.15
C ALA A 62 -14.11 -6.95 21.39
N ASP A 63 -14.65 -5.97 22.11
CA ASP A 63 -15.42 -4.85 21.55
C ASP A 63 -14.58 -3.89 20.68
N ARG A 64 -13.25 -4.03 20.71
CA ARG A 64 -12.29 -3.21 19.97
C ARG A 64 -11.60 -3.98 18.84
N ALA A 65 -11.97 -5.25 18.63
CA ALA A 65 -11.44 -6.05 17.55
C ALA A 65 -11.85 -5.47 16.18
N PRO A 66 -11.01 -5.60 15.14
CA PRO A 66 -11.40 -5.24 13.78
C PRO A 66 -12.63 -6.04 13.34
N HIS A 67 -13.59 -5.36 12.72
CA HIS A 67 -14.82 -5.97 12.19
C HIS A 67 -15.33 -5.21 10.97
N VAL A 68 -16.15 -5.90 10.17
CA VAL A 68 -16.80 -5.31 8.99
C VAL A 68 -18.14 -4.69 9.40
N VAL A 69 -18.43 -3.49 8.93
CA VAL A 69 -19.73 -2.80 9.09
C VAL A 69 -20.40 -2.61 7.73
N THR A 70 -21.69 -2.96 7.63
CA THR A 70 -22.50 -2.71 6.43
C THR A 70 -23.18 -1.35 6.53
N LEU A 71 -23.17 -0.58 5.44
CA LEU A 71 -23.80 0.73 5.31
C LEU A 71 -25.32 0.66 5.11
#